data_AF-A0A1G1BZV5-F1
#
_entry.id   AF-A0A1G1BZV5-F1
#
_cell.length_a   1.000
_cell.length_b   1.000
_cell.length_c   1.000
_cell.angle_alpha   90.00
_cell.angle_beta   90.00
_cell.angle_gamma   90.00
#
_symmetry.space_group_name_H-M   'P 1'
#
loop_
_entity.id
_entity.type
_entity.pdbx_description
1 polymer ?
#
loop_
_entity_poly.entity_id
_entity_poly.type
_entity_poly.pdbx_seq_one_letter_code
_entity_poly.pdbx_strand_id
1 'polypeptide(L)'
;MQTEPKRAFTLIELLVVIAIIAILASLLLPALNQAKEKGRQATCSSQIKQLALGMLLYTDDYEERMCPSYIWGEPWAYWAARITSYVNNREVYKCPSATDMTEFLSYGVNYQYLTVNWPGHPSPNSQPGCYQFGGCPMAKITKPSETILNGDSGTHWITTTGAASQQMAYVINWTAPGLPPPDSNYCVYIRHISQANIGFCDGHVEAQNLGFVTTEKNFKVTK
;
A
#
# COMPACT_ATOMS: atom_id res chain seq x y z
N MET A 1 55.28 -5.71 51.26
CA MET A 1 54.21 -5.29 50.34
C MET A 1 53.59 -6.55 49.77
N GLN A 2 52.49 -7.02 50.35
CA GLN A 2 51.81 -8.24 49.91
C GLN A 2 50.92 -7.88 48.71
N THR A 3 51.17 -8.50 47.56
CA THR A 3 50.37 -8.29 46.35
C THR A 3 49.16 -9.23 46.38
N GLU A 4 47.97 -8.68 46.53
CA GLU A 4 46.71 -9.42 46.43
C GLU A 4 46.65 -10.21 45.09
N PRO A 5 46.31 -11.50 45.11
CA PRO A 5 46.21 -12.29 43.89
C PRO A 5 45.12 -11.72 42.98
N LYS A 6 45.48 -11.40 41.73
CA LYS A 6 44.52 -10.96 40.71
C LYS A 6 43.55 -12.10 40.42
N ARG A 7 42.25 -11.89 40.64
CA ARG A 7 41.19 -12.83 40.24
C ARG A 7 41.20 -12.98 38.72
N ALA A 8 41.55 -14.16 38.23
CA ALA A 8 41.47 -14.51 36.82
C ALA A 8 40.08 -15.05 36.51
N PHE A 9 39.48 -14.57 35.42
CA PHE A 9 38.17 -15.00 34.95
C PHE A 9 38.27 -16.42 34.37
N THR A 10 37.38 -17.31 34.76
CA THR A 10 37.37 -18.69 34.24
C THR A 10 36.61 -18.75 32.92
N LEU A 11 36.98 -19.71 32.06
CA LEU A 11 36.25 -19.97 30.81
C LEU A 11 34.78 -20.33 31.07
N ILE A 12 34.49 -21.02 32.18
CA ILE A 12 33.13 -21.41 32.55
C ILE A 12 32.28 -20.19 32.87
N GLU A 13 32.80 -19.22 33.63
CA GLU A 13 32.08 -17.98 33.95
C GLU A 13 31.73 -17.20 32.68
N LEU A 14 32.64 -17.17 31.70
CA LEU A 14 32.37 -16.49 30.42
C LEU A 14 31.31 -17.25 29.61
N LEU A 15 31.40 -18.58 29.56
CA LEU A 15 30.48 -19.43 28.82
C LEU A 15 29.04 -19.34 29.36
N VAL A 16 28.86 -19.31 30.68
CA VAL A 16 27.53 -19.18 31.29
C VAL A 16 26.92 -17.82 30.95
N VAL A 17 27.70 -16.74 30.98
CA VAL A 17 27.20 -15.39 30.67
C VAL A 17 26.75 -15.29 29.21
N ILE A 18 27.56 -15.76 28.26
CA ILE A 18 27.15 -15.74 26.86
C ILE A 18 25.94 -16.64 26.61
N ALA A 19 25.81 -17.77 27.31
CA ALA A 19 24.65 -18.64 27.21
C ALA A 19 23.37 -17.94 27.68
N ILE A 20 23.43 -17.22 28.81
CA ILE A 20 22.29 -16.43 29.31
C ILE A 20 21.94 -15.30 28.34
N ILE A 21 22.93 -14.56 27.83
CA ILE A 21 22.69 -13.49 26.84
C ILE A 21 22.05 -14.07 25.57
N ALA A 22 22.52 -15.22 25.08
CA ALA A 22 21.97 -15.87 23.89
C ALA A 22 20.49 -16.28 24.09
N ILE A 23 20.15 -16.85 25.26
CA ILE A 23 18.76 -17.21 25.60
C ILE A 23 17.89 -15.95 25.62
N LEU A 24 18.32 -14.89 26.33
CA LEU A 24 17.55 -13.65 26.42
C LEU A 24 17.38 -12.98 25.05
N ALA A 25 18.45 -12.91 24.25
CA ALA A 25 18.41 -12.36 22.91
C ALA A 25 17.46 -13.16 21.99
N SER A 26 17.45 -14.49 22.09
CA SER A 26 16.56 -15.35 21.28
C SER A 26 15.07 -15.07 21.50
N LEU A 27 14.69 -14.64 22.72
CA LEU A 27 13.30 -14.29 23.06
C LEU A 27 12.96 -12.83 22.70
N LEU A 28 13.95 -11.94 22.78
CA LEU A 28 13.77 -10.50 22.52
C LEU A 28 13.74 -10.17 21.02
N LEU A 29 14.55 -10.83 20.19
CA LEU A 29 14.64 -10.51 18.76
C LEU A 29 13.31 -10.68 18.00
N PRO A 30 12.53 -11.75 18.19
CA PRO A 30 11.21 -11.88 17.55
C PRO A 30 10.24 -10.78 17.98
N ALA A 31 10.19 -10.48 19.29
CA ALA A 31 9.31 -9.46 19.83
C ALA A 31 9.67 -8.04 19.32
N LEU A 32 10.97 -7.71 19.29
CA LEU A 32 11.46 -6.44 18.78
C LEU A 32 11.17 -6.27 17.28
N ASN A 33 11.32 -7.34 16.50
CA ASN A 33 11.00 -7.32 15.07
C ASN A 33 9.52 -7.05 14.83
N GLN A 34 8.62 -7.68 15.60
CA GLN A 34 7.18 -7.41 15.52
C GLN A 34 6.84 -5.97 15.92
N ALA A 35 7.43 -5.46 17.01
CA ALA A 35 7.21 -4.09 17.47
C ALA A 35 7.66 -3.06 16.42
N LYS A 36 8.83 -3.28 15.79
CA LYS A 36 9.34 -2.44 14.71
C LYS A 36 8.39 -2.44 13.50
N GLU A 37 7.87 -3.61 13.13
CA GLU A 37 6.93 -3.72 12.02
C GLU A 37 5.58 -3.07 12.34
N LYS A 38 5.09 -3.15 13.57
CA LYS A 38 3.90 -2.39 14.00
C LYS A 38 4.11 -0.88 13.91
N GLY A 39 5.31 -0.39 14.24
CA GLY A 39 5.68 1.02 14.02
C GLY A 39 5.62 1.42 12.55
N ARG A 40 6.16 0.58 11.66
CA ARG A 40 6.08 0.79 10.20
C ARG A 40 4.64 0.74 9.67
N GLN A 41 3.83 -0.20 10.17
CA GLN A 41 2.40 -0.31 9.86
C GLN A 41 1.64 0.98 10.24
N ALA A 42 1.93 1.57 11.40
CA ALA A 42 1.31 2.81 11.83
C ALA A 42 1.65 3.98 10.89
N THR A 43 2.93 4.10 10.50
CA THR A 43 3.36 5.10 9.50
C THR A 43 2.66 4.87 8.17
N CYS A 44 2.61 3.63 7.67
CA CYS A 44 1.92 3.29 6.43
C CYS A 44 0.42 3.67 6.48
N SER A 45 -0.27 3.39 7.58
CA SER A 45 -1.68 3.79 7.77
C SER A 45 -1.86 5.31 7.69
N SER A 46 -0.97 6.09 8.32
CA SER A 46 -0.97 7.55 8.21
C SER A 46 -0.71 8.04 6.78
N GLN A 47 0.17 7.38 6.04
CA GLN A 47 0.45 7.72 4.65
C GLN A 47 -0.76 7.44 3.74
N ILE A 48 -1.39 6.26 3.88
CA ILE A 48 -2.62 5.92 3.15
C ILE A 48 -3.73 6.93 3.45
N LYS A 49 -3.87 7.36 4.72
CA LYS A 49 -4.83 8.39 5.13
C LYS A 49 -4.59 9.71 4.40
N GLN A 50 -3.34 10.15 4.31
CA GLN A 50 -2.97 11.38 3.60
C GLN A 50 -3.28 11.27 2.09
N LEU A 51 -3.01 10.12 1.47
CA LEU A 51 -3.35 9.87 0.06
C LEU A 51 -4.86 9.82 -0.17
N ALA A 52 -5.61 9.17 0.71
CA ALA A 52 -7.07 9.11 0.64
C ALA A 52 -7.68 10.52 0.74
N LEU A 53 -7.22 11.33 1.70
CA LEU A 53 -7.63 12.72 1.81
C LEU A 53 -7.25 13.54 0.57
N GLY A 54 -6.06 13.35 0.01
CA GLY A 54 -5.65 14.01 -1.24
C GLY A 54 -6.53 13.66 -2.43
N MET A 55 -7.01 12.42 -2.52
CA MET A 55 -7.98 12.01 -3.53
C MET A 55 -9.34 12.64 -3.31
N LEU A 56 -9.81 12.74 -2.06
CA LEU A 56 -11.09 13.37 -1.74
C LEU A 56 -11.06 14.89 -2.01
N LEU A 57 -9.95 15.56 -1.74
CA LEU A 57 -9.74 16.96 -2.10
C LEU A 57 -9.75 17.15 -3.63
N TYR A 58 -9.07 16.27 -4.36
CA TYR A 58 -9.19 16.25 -5.82
C TYR A 58 -10.65 16.10 -6.24
N THR A 59 -11.39 15.18 -5.64
CA THR A 59 -12.78 14.93 -6.00
C THR A 59 -13.69 16.15 -5.78
N ASP A 60 -13.46 16.92 -4.72
CA ASP A 60 -14.18 18.17 -4.44
C ASP A 60 -13.93 19.22 -5.53
N ASP A 61 -12.68 19.38 -5.97
CA ASP A 61 -12.30 20.36 -6.99
C ASP A 61 -12.69 19.95 -8.43
N TYR A 62 -12.95 18.66 -8.69
CA TYR A 62 -13.17 18.10 -10.02
C TYR A 62 -14.55 17.42 -10.16
N GLU A 63 -15.62 18.21 -10.02
CA GLU A 63 -17.02 17.85 -10.29
C GLU A 63 -17.54 16.63 -9.49
N GLU A 64 -17.08 16.45 -8.25
CA GLU A 64 -17.42 15.30 -7.40
C GLU A 64 -17.08 13.95 -8.04
N ARG A 65 -16.01 13.89 -8.84
CA ARG A 65 -15.55 12.65 -9.50
C ARG A 65 -14.26 12.13 -8.89
N MET A 66 -14.18 10.81 -8.76
CA MET A 66 -12.93 10.17 -8.34
C MET A 66 -11.79 10.49 -9.31
N CYS A 67 -10.58 10.60 -8.77
CA CYS A 67 -9.39 10.81 -9.58
C CYS A 67 -9.23 9.64 -10.57
N PRO A 68 -9.12 9.89 -11.89
CA PRO A 68 -8.82 8.83 -12.83
C PRO A 68 -7.43 8.28 -12.53
N SER A 69 -7.27 6.98 -12.73
CA SER A 69 -6.02 6.29 -12.44
C SER A 69 -4.99 6.49 -13.55
N TYR A 70 -5.47 6.70 -14.78
CA TYR A 70 -4.68 7.02 -15.96
C TYR A 70 -5.54 7.78 -16.98
N ILE A 71 -4.93 8.66 -17.77
CA ILE A 71 -5.56 9.29 -18.94
C ILE A 71 -4.74 8.99 -20.20
N TRP A 72 -5.39 8.40 -21.21
CA TRP A 72 -4.73 8.06 -22.46
C TRP A 72 -4.39 9.32 -23.28
N GLY A 73 -3.15 9.40 -23.76
CA GLY A 73 -2.67 10.53 -24.57
C GLY A 73 -2.09 11.70 -23.78
N GLU A 74 -2.14 11.67 -22.44
CA GLU A 74 -1.51 12.68 -21.56
C GLU A 74 -0.27 12.10 -20.85
N PRO A 75 0.95 12.61 -21.13
CA PRO A 75 2.14 12.22 -20.37
C PRO A 75 1.97 12.53 -18.88
N TRP A 76 2.38 11.60 -18.01
CA TRP A 76 2.35 11.75 -16.54
C TRP A 76 0.95 11.89 -15.92
N ALA A 77 -0.12 11.59 -16.65
CA ALA A 77 -1.49 11.66 -16.15
C ALA A 77 -1.91 10.37 -15.44
N TYR A 78 -1.31 10.08 -14.28
CA TYR A 78 -1.74 9.02 -13.36
C TYR A 78 -2.22 9.62 -12.03
N TRP A 79 -2.99 8.85 -11.26
CA TRP A 79 -3.64 9.37 -10.04
C TRP A 79 -2.66 10.03 -9.07
N ALA A 80 -1.48 9.42 -8.86
CA ALA A 80 -0.53 9.92 -7.89
C ALA A 80 0.04 11.28 -8.31
N ALA A 81 0.30 11.49 -9.61
CA ALA A 81 0.70 12.78 -10.17
C ALA A 81 -0.42 13.84 -10.03
N ARG A 82 -1.67 13.47 -10.27
CA ARG A 82 -2.84 14.37 -10.17
C ARG A 82 -3.09 14.90 -8.76
N ILE A 83 -2.77 14.12 -7.73
CA ILE A 83 -2.96 14.53 -6.33
C ILE A 83 -1.73 15.21 -5.71
N THR A 84 -0.62 15.36 -6.44
CA THR A 84 0.61 15.97 -5.89
C THR A 84 0.44 17.42 -5.43
N SER A 85 -0.53 18.15 -6.00
CA SER A 85 -0.91 19.49 -5.54
C SER A 85 -1.51 19.47 -4.12
N TYR A 86 -2.21 18.40 -3.75
CA TYR A 86 -2.79 18.21 -2.43
C TYR A 86 -1.84 17.49 -1.46
N VAL A 87 -0.99 16.60 -1.98
CA VAL A 87 0.00 15.82 -1.21
C VAL A 87 1.39 16.05 -1.79
N ASN A 88 2.04 17.13 -1.35
CA ASN A 88 3.35 17.54 -1.88
C ASN A 88 4.54 16.72 -1.32
N ASN A 89 4.31 15.90 -0.29
CA ASN A 89 5.37 15.09 0.30
C ASN A 89 5.53 13.75 -0.43
N ARG A 90 6.62 13.59 -1.18
CA ARG A 90 6.94 12.35 -1.92
C ARG A 90 7.13 11.12 -1.05
N GLU A 91 7.53 11.29 0.22
CA GLU A 91 7.74 10.16 1.13
C GLU A 91 6.41 9.52 1.58
N VAL A 92 5.28 10.22 1.42
CA VAL A 92 3.93 9.70 1.70
C VAL A 92 3.52 8.63 0.69
N TYR A 93 4.14 8.59 -0.49
CA TYR A 93 3.84 7.58 -1.50
C TYR A 93 4.60 6.27 -1.27
N LYS A 94 5.45 6.21 -0.23
CA LYS A 94 6.36 5.08 0.04
C LYS A 94 6.09 4.40 1.38
N CYS A 95 5.63 3.16 1.31
CA CYS A 95 5.47 2.29 2.46
C CYS A 95 6.84 1.94 3.05
N PRO A 96 7.07 2.17 4.36
CA PRO A 96 8.35 1.89 5.02
C PRO A 96 8.70 0.40 5.13
N SER A 97 7.74 -0.49 4.86
CA SER A 97 7.95 -1.95 4.84
C SER A 97 8.14 -2.51 3.43
N ALA A 98 8.12 -1.66 2.39
CA ALA A 98 8.30 -2.14 1.04
C ALA A 98 9.79 -2.26 0.68
N THR A 99 10.20 -3.43 0.21
CA THR A 99 11.60 -3.79 -0.08
C THR A 99 11.93 -3.79 -1.57
N ASP A 100 10.92 -3.84 -2.44
CA ASP A 100 11.10 -4.31 -3.83
C ASP A 100 10.83 -3.23 -4.89
N MET A 101 10.65 -1.96 -4.50
CA MET A 101 10.22 -0.93 -5.45
C MET A 101 11.35 0.01 -5.83
N THR A 102 11.81 -0.18 -7.07
CA THR A 102 12.43 0.87 -7.85
C THR A 102 11.40 1.97 -8.09
N GLU A 103 11.49 3.00 -7.25
CA GLU A 103 11.04 4.37 -7.54
C GLU A 103 9.51 4.66 -7.46
N PHE A 104 9.13 5.15 -6.26
CA PHE A 104 8.09 6.14 -5.94
C PHE A 104 6.71 5.71 -5.39
N LEU A 105 6.13 4.54 -5.72
CA LEU A 105 4.72 4.29 -5.36
C LEU A 105 4.43 2.91 -4.74
N SER A 106 4.08 2.88 -3.45
CA SER A 106 3.76 1.68 -2.66
C SER A 106 2.26 1.44 -2.43
N TYR A 107 1.43 2.29 -3.00
CA TYR A 107 0.01 2.34 -2.74
C TYR A 107 -0.71 2.31 -4.07
N GLY A 108 -1.86 1.64 -4.13
CA GLY A 108 -2.69 1.61 -5.31
C GLY A 108 -4.07 2.18 -5.04
N VAL A 109 -4.80 2.47 -6.11
CA VAL A 109 -6.20 2.88 -6.07
C VAL A 109 -7.13 1.80 -6.59
N ASN A 110 -8.39 1.81 -6.17
CA ASN A 110 -9.44 0.91 -6.66
C ASN A 110 -9.72 1.16 -8.14
N TYR A 111 -8.92 0.51 -8.97
CA TYR A 111 -8.83 0.82 -10.38
C TYR A 111 -10.11 0.42 -11.14
N GLN A 112 -10.63 -0.76 -10.81
CA GLN A 112 -11.76 -1.32 -11.50
C GLN A 112 -13.04 -0.55 -11.20
N TYR A 113 -13.32 -0.18 -9.94
CA TYR A 113 -14.65 0.32 -9.60
C TYR A 113 -14.72 1.82 -9.36
N LEU A 114 -13.59 2.47 -9.08
CA LEU A 114 -13.56 3.91 -8.82
C LEU A 114 -12.93 4.73 -9.93
N THR A 115 -11.96 4.20 -10.68
CA THR A 115 -11.17 5.05 -11.56
C THR A 115 -11.37 4.78 -13.06
N VAL A 116 -11.64 3.54 -13.46
CA VAL A 116 -11.78 3.18 -14.90
C VAL A 116 -13.11 2.48 -15.24
N ASN A 117 -13.50 1.41 -14.53
CA ASN A 117 -14.63 0.52 -14.92
C ASN A 117 -15.81 0.56 -13.94
N TRP A 118 -16.22 1.77 -13.53
CA TRP A 118 -17.37 1.91 -12.64
C TRP A 118 -18.68 1.48 -13.34
N PRO A 119 -19.72 1.03 -12.60
CA PRO A 119 -20.93 0.45 -13.20
C PRO A 119 -21.60 1.36 -14.23
N GLY A 120 -21.71 0.89 -15.47
CA GLY A 120 -22.22 1.66 -16.61
C GLY A 120 -21.14 2.28 -17.49
N HIS A 121 -19.86 2.11 -17.14
CA HIS A 121 -18.71 2.60 -17.91
C HIS A 121 -17.83 1.42 -18.36
N PRO A 122 -17.84 1.04 -19.66
CA PRO A 122 -17.15 -0.15 -20.13
C PRO A 122 -15.62 -0.03 -20.15
N SER A 123 -14.98 -1.20 -20.09
CA SER A 123 -13.54 -1.40 -20.02
C SER A 123 -12.79 -0.99 -21.30
N PRO A 124 -11.51 -0.55 -21.18
CA PRO A 124 -10.73 0.08 -22.26
C PRO A 124 -10.51 -0.73 -23.53
N ASN A 125 -10.78 -2.04 -23.53
CA ASN A 125 -10.56 -2.86 -24.72
C ASN A 125 -11.56 -2.55 -25.86
N SER A 126 -12.48 -1.60 -25.67
CA SER A 126 -13.53 -1.31 -26.67
C SER A 126 -13.92 0.16 -26.85
N GLN A 127 -13.51 1.11 -25.99
CA GLN A 127 -13.97 2.51 -26.12
C GLN A 127 -12.89 3.57 -25.80
N PRO A 128 -12.45 4.38 -26.78
CA PRO A 128 -11.49 5.48 -26.61
C PRO A 128 -11.88 6.61 -25.65
N GLY A 129 -13.07 6.58 -25.03
CA GLY A 129 -13.59 7.66 -24.19
C GLY A 129 -13.46 7.46 -22.68
N CYS A 130 -13.28 6.23 -22.18
CA CYS A 130 -13.38 5.96 -20.73
C CYS A 130 -12.35 6.66 -19.86
N TYR A 131 -11.23 7.06 -20.44
CA TYR A 131 -10.17 7.80 -19.77
C TYR A 131 -10.42 9.31 -19.70
N GLN A 132 -11.29 9.85 -20.55
CA GLN A 132 -11.58 11.30 -20.64
C GLN A 132 -12.73 11.73 -19.73
N PHE A 133 -13.60 10.80 -19.32
CA PHE A 133 -14.76 11.12 -18.49
C PHE A 133 -14.44 11.23 -17.00
N GLY A 134 -13.20 11.03 -16.55
CA GLY A 134 -12.87 11.01 -15.11
C GLY A 134 -13.39 9.76 -14.38
N GLY A 135 -13.05 9.62 -13.10
CA GLY A 135 -13.45 8.46 -12.31
C GLY A 135 -14.95 8.43 -11.97
N CYS A 136 -15.31 7.44 -11.15
CA CYS A 136 -16.65 7.23 -10.63
C CYS A 136 -17.15 8.50 -9.91
N PRO A 137 -18.36 8.99 -10.23
CA PRO A 137 -18.99 10.06 -9.46
C PRO A 137 -19.24 9.64 -8.02
N MET A 138 -18.97 10.51 -7.05
CA MET A 138 -19.19 10.25 -5.62
C MET A 138 -20.63 9.80 -5.33
N ALA A 139 -21.61 10.40 -6.01
CA ALA A 139 -23.03 10.06 -5.88
C ALA A 139 -23.36 8.58 -6.22
N LYS A 140 -22.47 7.87 -6.94
CA LYS A 140 -22.65 6.43 -7.26
C LYS A 140 -22.13 5.51 -6.16
N ILE A 141 -21.37 6.02 -5.20
CA ILE A 141 -20.78 5.24 -4.11
C ILE A 141 -21.81 5.14 -2.98
N THR A 142 -22.51 4.01 -2.95
CA THR A 142 -23.62 3.80 -2.00
C THR A 142 -23.16 3.55 -0.56
N LYS A 143 -21.93 3.07 -0.36
CA LYS A 143 -21.37 2.71 0.95
C LYS A 143 -19.91 3.15 1.09
N PRO A 144 -19.63 4.46 1.24
CA PRO A 144 -18.27 4.98 1.24
C PRO A 144 -17.36 4.38 2.31
N SER A 145 -17.89 4.09 3.50
CA SER A 145 -17.15 3.48 4.61
C SER A 145 -16.88 1.97 4.46
N GLU A 146 -17.40 1.33 3.40
CA GLU A 146 -17.14 -0.10 3.15
C GLU A 146 -16.51 -0.34 1.78
N THR A 147 -16.36 0.71 0.96
CA THR A 147 -15.77 0.64 -0.38
C THR A 147 -14.31 1.05 -0.31
N ILE A 148 -13.43 0.14 -0.71
CA ILE A 148 -11.98 0.36 -0.76
C ILE A 148 -11.68 1.48 -1.76
N LEU A 149 -10.96 2.50 -1.32
CA LEU A 149 -10.47 3.60 -2.15
C LEU A 149 -9.03 3.33 -2.61
N ASN A 150 -8.14 3.11 -1.64
CA ASN A 150 -6.72 2.89 -1.85
C ASN A 150 -6.18 1.89 -0.83
N GLY A 151 -4.99 1.35 -1.06
CA GLY A 151 -4.39 0.37 -0.16
C GLY A 151 -2.94 0.07 -0.48
N ASP A 152 -2.28 -0.66 0.41
CA ASP A 152 -0.96 -1.24 0.15
C ASP A 152 -0.97 -1.99 -1.19
N SER A 153 -0.15 -1.55 -2.14
CA SER A 153 0.00 -2.17 -3.47
C SER A 153 1.45 -2.09 -3.95
N GLY A 154 1.77 -2.53 -5.17
CA GLY A 154 3.14 -2.47 -5.71
C GLY A 154 3.15 -2.01 -7.16
N THR A 155 4.24 -1.39 -7.59
CA THR A 155 4.54 -1.18 -9.02
C THR A 155 5.24 -2.42 -9.58
N HIS A 156 4.74 -2.95 -10.71
CA HIS A 156 5.42 -3.94 -11.54
C HIS A 156 5.77 -3.31 -12.89
N TRP A 157 6.85 -3.82 -13.50
CA TRP A 157 7.52 -3.39 -14.74
C TRP A 157 8.45 -2.19 -14.56
N ILE A 158 9.77 -2.41 -14.51
CA ILE A 158 10.73 -1.61 -15.26
C ILE A 158 11.23 -2.55 -16.35
N THR A 159 10.96 -2.28 -17.62
CA THR A 159 11.61 -3.04 -18.68
C THR A 159 13.11 -2.77 -18.60
N THR A 160 13.93 -3.81 -18.82
CA THR A 160 15.40 -3.78 -18.91
C THR A 160 15.97 -2.77 -19.93
N THR A 161 15.11 -2.04 -20.62
CA THR A 161 15.39 -1.01 -21.62
C THR A 161 15.36 0.43 -21.08
N GLY A 162 15.07 0.65 -19.79
CA GLY A 162 15.09 2.00 -19.19
C GLY A 162 13.98 2.93 -19.69
N ALA A 163 12.93 2.39 -20.33
CA ALA A 163 11.73 3.15 -20.61
C ALA A 163 10.96 3.34 -19.31
N ALA A 164 10.72 4.60 -18.91
CA ALA A 164 9.93 4.99 -17.76
C ALA A 164 8.52 4.40 -17.86
N SER A 165 8.34 3.21 -17.33
CA SER A 165 7.06 2.54 -17.19
C SER A 165 6.20 3.39 -16.26
N GLN A 166 5.02 3.72 -16.76
CA GLN A 166 4.08 4.59 -16.08
C GLN A 166 3.79 4.00 -14.68
N GLN A 167 4.03 4.80 -13.64
CA GLN A 167 3.98 4.42 -12.22
C GLN A 167 2.53 4.13 -11.77
N MET A 168 2.03 3.00 -12.22
CA MET A 168 0.64 2.59 -12.13
C MET A 168 0.49 1.49 -11.09
N ALA A 169 0.31 1.87 -9.83
CA ALA A 169 -0.05 0.96 -8.77
C ALA A 169 -1.58 0.94 -8.60
N TYR A 170 -2.16 -0.25 -8.62
CA TYR A 170 -3.59 -0.47 -8.56
C TYR A 170 -3.95 -1.50 -7.51
N VAL A 171 -5.06 -1.24 -6.86
CA VAL A 171 -5.76 -2.26 -6.11
C VAL A 171 -6.94 -2.71 -6.95
N ILE A 172 -6.85 -3.92 -7.52
CA ILE A 172 -8.00 -4.57 -8.15
C ILE A 172 -8.29 -5.89 -7.49
N ASN A 173 -9.54 -6.33 -7.61
CA ASN A 173 -9.92 -7.69 -7.30
C ASN A 173 -9.84 -8.57 -8.55
N TRP A 174 -8.63 -8.83 -9.05
CA TRP A 174 -8.41 -9.82 -10.09
C TRP A 174 -7.50 -10.92 -9.56
N THR A 175 -8.10 -11.91 -8.90
CA THR A 175 -7.47 -13.19 -8.59
C THR A 175 -7.92 -14.20 -9.63
N ALA A 176 -7.04 -14.60 -10.55
CA ALA A 176 -7.21 -15.87 -11.25
C ALA A 176 -7.19 -17.01 -10.21
N PRO A 177 -8.08 -18.01 -10.29
CA PRO A 177 -8.09 -19.09 -9.33
C PRO A 177 -6.84 -19.95 -9.49
N GLY A 178 -5.92 -19.91 -8.51
CA GLY A 178 -4.81 -20.89 -8.45
C GLY A 178 -3.53 -20.46 -7.75
N LEU A 179 -3.18 -19.17 -7.70
CA LEU A 179 -1.97 -18.67 -7.01
C LEU A 179 -2.19 -17.20 -6.60
N PRO A 180 -1.58 -16.70 -5.51
CA PRO A 180 -1.28 -15.29 -5.42
C PRO A 180 0.05 -15.04 -6.12
N PRO A 181 0.16 -14.19 -7.17
CA PRO A 181 1.46 -13.64 -7.52
C PRO A 181 1.66 -12.33 -6.76
N PRO A 182 2.66 -12.22 -5.87
CA PRO A 182 3.13 -10.97 -5.27
C PRO A 182 3.85 -10.05 -6.27
N ASP A 183 3.68 -10.28 -7.58
CA ASP A 183 4.42 -9.62 -8.66
C ASP A 183 3.48 -8.89 -9.65
N SER A 184 2.27 -8.54 -9.23
CA SER A 184 1.34 -7.77 -10.08
C SER A 184 1.07 -6.40 -9.48
N ASN A 185 0.94 -5.40 -10.35
CA ASN A 185 0.53 -4.04 -9.98
C ASN A 185 -0.98 -3.90 -9.76
N TYR A 186 -1.64 -5.03 -9.47
CA TYR A 186 -3.07 -5.25 -9.57
C TYR A 186 -3.59 -6.05 -8.37
N CYS A 187 -3.01 -5.84 -7.19
CA CYS A 187 -3.45 -6.51 -5.96
C CYS A 187 -3.17 -5.66 -4.71
N VAL A 188 -3.82 -6.05 -3.60
CA VAL A 188 -3.45 -5.58 -2.27
C VAL A 188 -2.28 -6.42 -1.75
N TYR A 189 -1.23 -5.75 -1.27
CA TYR A 189 -0.08 -6.40 -0.65
C TYR A 189 -0.22 -6.41 0.86
N ILE A 190 -0.02 -7.57 1.45
CA ILE A 190 -0.19 -7.82 2.87
C ILE A 190 1.17 -7.72 3.57
N ARG A 191 1.75 -6.51 3.59
CA ARG A 191 3.12 -6.28 4.06
C ARG A 191 3.25 -6.24 5.58
N HIS A 192 2.17 -5.98 6.29
CA HIS A 192 2.19 -5.67 7.71
C HIS A 192 1.63 -6.81 8.56
N ILE A 193 2.44 -7.86 8.78
CA ILE A 193 2.10 -9.00 9.67
C ILE A 193 0.77 -9.64 9.25
N SER A 194 0.71 -10.11 8.01
CA SER A 194 -0.51 -10.72 7.43
C SER A 194 -1.73 -9.78 7.38
N GLN A 195 -1.49 -8.45 7.45
CA GLN A 195 -2.48 -7.41 7.18
C GLN A 195 -1.98 -6.42 6.12
N ALA A 196 -2.93 -5.72 5.49
CA ALA A 196 -2.72 -4.58 4.62
C ALA A 196 -3.46 -3.38 5.18
N ASN A 197 -2.87 -2.20 5.11
CA ASN A 197 -3.59 -0.97 5.43
C ASN A 197 -4.43 -0.57 4.22
N ILE A 198 -5.70 -0.24 4.47
CA ILE A 198 -6.69 0.06 3.44
C ILE A 198 -7.37 1.36 3.79
N GLY A 199 -7.42 2.28 2.82
CA GLY A 199 -8.23 3.49 2.90
C GLY A 199 -9.56 3.31 2.18
N PHE A 200 -10.60 3.96 2.72
CA PHE A 200 -11.97 3.87 2.25
C PHE A 200 -12.45 5.19 1.62
N CYS A 201 -13.56 5.15 0.90
CA CYS A 201 -14.09 6.32 0.18
C CYS A 201 -14.63 7.44 1.07
N ASP A 202 -14.82 7.20 2.38
CA ASP A 202 -15.08 8.26 3.38
C ASP A 202 -13.77 8.83 3.99
N GLY A 203 -12.63 8.31 3.53
CA GLY A 203 -11.30 8.69 3.94
C GLY A 203 -10.78 7.99 5.18
N HIS A 204 -11.51 7.13 5.90
CA HIS A 204 -10.91 6.40 7.03
C HIS A 204 -9.94 5.30 6.56
N VAL A 205 -9.11 4.81 7.47
CA VAL A 205 -8.11 3.76 7.18
C VAL A 205 -8.20 2.67 8.22
N GLU A 206 -8.15 1.43 7.78
CA GLU A 206 -8.17 0.25 8.64
C GLU A 206 -7.20 -0.82 8.14
N ALA A 207 -6.59 -1.56 9.06
CA ALA A 207 -5.78 -2.73 8.73
C ALA A 207 -6.69 -3.94 8.47
N GLN A 208 -6.64 -4.47 7.26
CA GLN A 208 -7.51 -5.54 6.79
C GLN A 208 -6.72 -6.82 6.48
N ASN A 209 -7.39 -7.96 6.60
CA ASN A 209 -6.81 -9.27 6.33
C ASN A 209 -6.99 -9.70 4.86
N LEU A 210 -6.35 -10.80 4.47
CA LEU A 210 -6.43 -11.36 3.12
C LEU A 210 -7.87 -11.61 2.64
N GLY A 211 -8.73 -12.15 3.50
CA GLY A 211 -10.12 -12.45 3.13
C GLY A 211 -10.91 -11.19 2.78
N PHE A 212 -10.71 -10.11 3.53
CA PHE A 212 -11.36 -8.84 3.24
C PHE A 212 -10.89 -8.23 1.91
N VAL A 213 -9.57 -8.20 1.67
CA VAL A 213 -8.97 -7.52 0.51
C VAL A 213 -9.05 -8.33 -0.79
N THR A 214 -9.51 -9.58 -0.73
CA THR A 214 -9.82 -10.43 -1.89
C THR A 214 -11.33 -10.56 -2.14
N THR A 215 -12.16 -9.96 -1.28
CA THR A 215 -13.62 -9.99 -1.44
C THR A 215 -14.06 -8.89 -2.40
N GLU A 216 -14.56 -9.28 -3.58
CA GLU A 216 -15.01 -8.37 -4.65
C GLU A 216 -16.01 -7.30 -4.17
N LYS A 217 -16.93 -7.69 -3.28
CA LYS A 217 -17.97 -6.81 -2.73
C LYS A 217 -17.39 -5.58 -2.01
N ASN A 218 -16.17 -5.65 -1.51
CA ASN A 218 -15.51 -4.53 -0.83
C ASN A 218 -14.91 -3.52 -1.81
N PHE A 219 -14.82 -3.86 -3.10
CA PHE A 219 -14.38 -2.96 -4.15
C PHE A 219 -15.54 -2.29 -4.89
N LYS A 220 -16.70 -2.92 -4.95
CA LYS A 220 -17.87 -2.41 -5.69
C LYS A 220 -18.42 -1.12 -5.07
N VAL A 221 -18.86 -0.21 -5.93
CA VAL A 221 -19.52 1.06 -5.54
C VAL A 221 -20.98 0.88 -5.14
N THR A 222 -21.61 -0.17 -5.67
CA THR A 222 -22.99 -0.59 -5.39
C THR A 222 -22.97 -1.98 -4.77
N LYS A 223 -23.76 -2.20 -3.72
CA LYS A 223 -23.89 -3.49 -3.03
C LYS A 223 -25.30 -4.05 -3.15
#